data_AF-A0A8H3QD96-F1
#
_entry.id   AF-A0A8H3QD96-F1
#
_cell.length_a   1.000
_cell.length_b   1.000
_cell.length_c   1.000
_cell.angle_alpha   90.00
_cell.angle_beta   90.00
_cell.angle_gamma   90.00
#
_symmetry.space_group_name_H-M   'P 1'
#
loop_
_entity.id
_entity.type
_entity.pdbx_description
1 polymer ?
#
loop_
_entity_poly.entity_id
_entity_poly.type
_entity_poly.pdbx_seq_one_letter_code
_entity_poly.pdbx_strand_id
1 'polypeptide(L)'
;MAEWTDAQIRILIDERRNRNDEFHDLGRDWKSFWNSIAVKINRETGPTFNDYQCKEKFSNLVRDYNAMCNFMSGKGKARSRTGARYFDEFCTHFWERPEDEFDRSLPVRQRHFSTIPPVSSLTTNDEMDISDTEQLVGQRRTSTHEELFLSLHPPPSYDIATAQESSNVRGNMQ
;
A
#
# COMPACT_ATOMS: atom_id res chain seq x y z
N MET A 1 12.93 -5.82 -18.00
CA MET A 1 11.46 -5.79 -17.77
C MET A 1 10.77 -6.13 -19.07
N ALA A 2 9.59 -6.73 -19.05
CA ALA A 2 8.77 -6.90 -20.25
C ALA A 2 8.32 -5.53 -20.78
N GLU A 3 8.28 -5.36 -22.10
CA GLU A 3 7.76 -4.15 -22.72
C GLU A 3 6.23 -4.19 -22.75
N TRP A 4 5.60 -3.12 -22.28
CA TRP A 4 4.14 -3.00 -22.19
C TRP A 4 3.65 -2.00 -23.23
N THR A 5 2.92 -2.50 -24.23
CA THR A 5 2.25 -1.66 -25.23
C THR A 5 1.05 -0.92 -24.66
N ASP A 6 0.59 0.10 -25.38
CA ASP A 6 -0.58 0.92 -25.01
C ASP A 6 -1.86 0.09 -24.84
N ALA A 7 -2.12 -0.84 -25.77
CA ALA A 7 -3.27 -1.74 -25.73
C ALA A 7 -3.25 -2.68 -24.51
N GLN A 8 -2.09 -3.29 -24.21
CA GLN A 8 -1.92 -4.18 -23.05
C GLN A 8 -2.16 -3.45 -21.72
N ILE A 9 -1.81 -2.16 -21.65
CA ILE A 9 -2.06 -1.33 -20.46
C ILE A 9 -3.54 -0.94 -20.37
N ARG A 10 -4.22 -0.60 -21.48
CA ARG A 10 -5.67 -0.37 -21.47
C ARG A 10 -6.45 -1.59 -21.01
N ILE A 11 -6.18 -2.78 -21.56
CA ILE A 11 -6.85 -4.02 -21.12
C ILE A 11 -6.65 -4.26 -19.61
N LEU A 12 -5.44 -3.99 -19.08
CA LEU A 12 -5.14 -4.10 -17.65
C LEU A 12 -5.93 -3.08 -16.80
N ILE A 13 -6.11 -1.84 -17.28
CA ILE A 13 -6.87 -0.79 -16.61
C ILE A 13 -8.37 -1.11 -16.67
N ASP A 14 -8.90 -1.44 -17.85
CA ASP A 14 -10.32 -1.68 -18.08
C ASP A 14 -10.82 -2.92 -17.34
N GLU A 15 -10.07 -4.03 -17.34
CA GLU A 15 -10.41 -5.19 -16.50
C GLU A 15 -10.42 -4.82 -15.01
N ARG A 16 -9.40 -4.09 -14.54
CA ARG A 16 -9.32 -3.71 -13.12
C ARG A 16 -10.36 -2.65 -12.74
N ARG A 17 -10.86 -1.85 -13.69
CA ARG A 17 -11.99 -0.90 -13.52
C ARG A 17 -13.31 -1.64 -13.46
N ASN A 18 -13.61 -2.47 -14.46
CA ASN A 18 -14.89 -3.16 -14.61
C ASN A 18 -15.11 -4.25 -13.55
N ARG A 19 -14.04 -4.72 -12.90
CA ARG A 19 -14.06 -5.75 -11.85
C ARG A 19 -13.40 -5.25 -10.56
N ASN A 20 -13.55 -3.96 -10.25
CA ASN A 20 -13.02 -3.35 -9.02
C ASN A 20 -13.61 -4.01 -7.78
N ASP A 21 -14.93 -4.17 -7.75
CA ASP A 21 -15.64 -4.59 -6.55
C ASP A 21 -15.34 -6.08 -6.25
N GLU A 22 -15.39 -6.94 -7.28
CA GLU A 22 -14.87 -8.31 -7.27
C GLU A 22 -13.45 -8.38 -6.69
N PHE A 23 -12.55 -7.48 -7.12
CA PHE A 23 -11.17 -7.47 -6.63
C PHE A 23 -11.04 -7.21 -5.13
N HIS A 24 -11.90 -6.36 -4.56
CA HIS A 24 -11.90 -6.08 -3.13
C HIS A 24 -12.56 -7.20 -2.31
N ASP A 25 -13.59 -7.84 -2.85
CA ASP A 25 -14.29 -8.97 -2.21
C ASP A 25 -13.45 -10.25 -2.17
N LEU A 26 -12.57 -10.47 -3.15
CA LEU A 26 -11.77 -11.70 -3.31
C LEU A 26 -10.76 -11.98 -2.18
N GLY A 27 -10.44 -11.02 -1.31
CA GLY A 27 -9.56 -11.21 -0.15
C GLY A 27 -8.17 -11.78 -0.50
N ARG A 28 -7.96 -13.10 -0.31
CA ARG A 28 -6.69 -13.77 -0.63
C ARG A 28 -6.57 -14.28 -2.07
N ASP A 29 -7.67 -14.36 -2.83
CA ASP A 29 -7.68 -14.96 -4.17
C ASP A 29 -7.30 -13.98 -5.30
N TRP A 30 -6.71 -12.83 -4.94
CA TRP A 30 -6.12 -11.84 -5.85
C TRP A 30 -5.22 -12.47 -6.94
N LYS A 31 -4.53 -13.58 -6.65
CA LYS A 31 -3.68 -14.27 -7.62
C LYS A 31 -4.48 -14.82 -8.81
N SER A 32 -5.63 -15.42 -8.56
CA SER A 32 -6.54 -15.94 -9.59
C SER A 32 -7.09 -14.80 -10.45
N PHE A 33 -7.40 -13.65 -9.83
CA PHE A 33 -7.84 -12.44 -10.53
C PHE A 33 -6.80 -11.92 -11.53
N TRP A 34 -5.55 -11.62 -11.10
CA TRP A 34 -4.55 -11.12 -12.04
C TRP A 34 -4.12 -12.17 -13.07
N ASN A 35 -4.20 -13.46 -12.75
CA ASN A 35 -4.01 -14.51 -13.73
C ASN A 35 -5.12 -14.49 -14.82
N SER A 36 -6.38 -14.20 -14.45
CA SER A 36 -7.47 -14.04 -15.43
C SER A 36 -7.22 -12.87 -16.39
N ILE A 37 -6.73 -11.74 -15.86
CA ILE A 37 -6.36 -10.56 -16.66
C ILE A 37 -5.15 -10.88 -17.55
N ALA A 38 -4.12 -11.54 -17.01
CA ALA A 38 -2.95 -11.97 -17.77
C ALA A 38 -3.36 -12.88 -18.94
N VAL A 39 -4.27 -13.85 -18.71
CA VAL A 39 -4.82 -14.71 -19.76
C VAL A 39 -5.58 -13.92 -20.82
N LYS A 40 -6.33 -12.86 -20.46
CA LYS A 40 -6.99 -11.98 -21.44
C LYS A 40 -5.99 -11.20 -22.28
N ILE A 41 -5.05 -10.50 -21.65
CA ILE A 41 -3.98 -9.74 -22.34
C ILE A 41 -3.17 -10.67 -23.27
N ASN A 42 -2.83 -11.87 -22.81
CA ASN A 42 -2.10 -12.87 -23.59
C ASN A 42 -2.90 -13.43 -24.78
N ARG A 43 -4.24 -13.47 -24.72
CA ARG A 43 -5.10 -13.85 -25.86
C ARG A 43 -5.15 -12.76 -26.93
N GLU A 44 -5.21 -11.50 -26.51
CA GLU A 44 -5.33 -10.36 -27.42
C GLU A 44 -3.98 -9.94 -28.04
N THR A 45 -2.85 -10.23 -27.38
CA THR A 45 -1.52 -9.73 -27.81
C THR A 45 -0.37 -10.75 -27.80
N GLY A 46 -0.63 -12.01 -27.44
CA GLY A 46 0.37 -13.09 -27.38
C GLY A 46 0.95 -13.35 -25.98
N PRO A 47 1.46 -14.57 -25.72
CA PRO A 47 1.79 -15.03 -24.37
C PRO A 47 3.07 -14.39 -23.81
N THR A 48 2.93 -13.40 -22.92
CA THR A 48 4.07 -12.65 -22.35
C THR A 48 3.94 -12.25 -20.87
N PHE A 49 2.74 -12.33 -20.27
CA PHE A 49 2.50 -11.88 -18.89
C PHE A 49 1.92 -12.97 -17.96
N ASN A 50 2.25 -12.87 -16.68
CA ASN A 50 1.65 -13.62 -15.57
C ASN A 50 0.95 -12.69 -14.55
N ASP A 51 0.42 -13.29 -13.49
CA ASP A 51 -0.30 -12.61 -12.40
C ASP A 51 0.55 -11.55 -11.68
N TYR A 52 1.81 -11.88 -11.37
CA TYR A 52 2.73 -10.95 -10.70
C TYR A 52 3.06 -9.75 -11.59
N GLN A 53 3.32 -9.97 -12.88
CA GLN A 53 3.61 -8.89 -13.84
C GLN A 53 2.42 -7.93 -13.98
N CYS A 54 1.18 -8.45 -14.04
CA CYS A 54 -0.02 -7.62 -14.13
C CYS A 54 -0.24 -6.80 -12.85
N LYS A 55 -0.10 -7.43 -11.67
CA LYS A 55 -0.18 -6.75 -10.37
C LYS A 55 0.92 -5.69 -10.19
N GLU A 56 2.16 -6.00 -10.53
CA GLU A 56 3.29 -5.08 -10.46
C GLU A 56 3.09 -3.89 -11.40
N LYS A 57 2.67 -4.15 -12.65
CA LYS A 57 2.37 -3.09 -13.61
C LYS A 57 1.27 -2.16 -13.10
N PHE A 58 0.16 -2.72 -12.58
CA PHE A 58 -0.93 -1.90 -12.05
C PHE A 58 -0.52 -1.11 -10.81
N SER A 59 0.21 -1.74 -9.89
CA SER A 59 0.76 -1.06 -8.69
C SER A 59 1.69 0.10 -9.07
N ASN A 60 2.46 -0.04 -10.15
CA ASN A 60 3.30 1.03 -10.69
C ASN A 60 2.50 2.16 -11.37
N LEU A 61 1.34 1.87 -11.99
CA LEU A 61 0.42 2.91 -12.48
C LEU A 61 -0.17 3.74 -11.33
N VAL A 62 -0.61 3.09 -10.25
CA VAL A 62 -1.09 3.77 -9.03
C VAL A 62 0.02 4.62 -8.39
N ARG A 63 1.26 4.12 -8.36
CA ARG A 63 2.44 4.89 -7.89
C ARG A 63 2.74 6.10 -8.78
N ASP A 64 2.64 5.94 -10.10
CA ASP A 64 2.83 7.01 -11.08
C ASP A 64 1.76 8.11 -10.97
N TYR A 65 0.50 7.75 -10.74
CA TYR A 65 -0.59 8.69 -10.42
C TYR A 65 -0.27 9.50 -9.16
N ASN A 66 0.05 8.82 -8.06
CA ASN A 66 0.42 9.45 -6.79
C ASN A 66 1.67 10.35 -6.90
N ALA A 67 2.65 9.97 -7.73
CA ALA A 67 3.81 10.79 -8.03
C ALA A 67 3.42 12.09 -8.77
N MET A 68 2.47 12.03 -9.71
CA MET A 68 1.92 13.21 -10.36
C MET A 68 1.12 14.11 -9.42
N CYS A 69 0.28 13.55 -8.54
CA CYS A 69 -0.43 14.33 -7.52
C CYS A 69 0.55 15.09 -6.59
N ASN A 70 1.64 14.44 -6.18
CA ASN A 70 2.71 15.07 -5.40
C ASN A 70 3.47 16.14 -6.21
N PHE A 71 3.79 15.90 -7.48
CA PHE A 71 4.42 16.88 -8.36
C PHE A 71 3.55 18.14 -8.53
N MET A 72 2.27 18.00 -8.84
CA MET A 72 1.34 19.13 -8.97
C MET A 72 1.10 19.86 -7.64
N SER A 73 1.25 19.17 -6.50
CA SER A 73 1.24 19.77 -5.16
C SER A 73 2.55 20.49 -4.78
N GLY A 74 3.55 20.54 -5.67
CA GLY A 74 4.88 21.10 -5.38
C GLY A 74 5.76 20.24 -4.46
N LYS A 75 5.35 18.99 -4.16
CA LYS A 75 5.98 18.07 -3.20
C LYS A 75 6.83 16.97 -3.86
N GLY A 76 6.85 16.91 -5.20
CA GLY A 76 7.46 15.83 -5.97
C GLY A 76 8.45 16.30 -7.04
N LYS A 77 9.30 15.37 -7.51
CA LYS A 77 10.19 15.57 -8.68
C LYS A 77 9.54 15.02 -9.96
N ALA A 78 10.29 14.96 -11.06
CA ALA A 78 9.79 14.85 -12.43
C ALA A 78 8.78 13.71 -12.71
N ARG A 79 7.82 14.03 -13.58
CA ARG A 79 6.69 13.21 -14.05
C ARG A 79 7.13 11.99 -14.87
N SER A 80 6.63 10.80 -14.52
CA SER A 80 6.76 9.59 -15.34
C SER A 80 6.02 9.74 -16.67
N ARG A 81 6.62 9.25 -17.77
CA ARG A 81 6.00 9.19 -19.10
C ARG A 81 4.83 8.19 -19.17
N THR A 82 4.70 7.27 -18.22
CA THR A 82 3.57 6.32 -18.17
C THR A 82 2.40 6.94 -17.42
N GLY A 83 2.61 7.39 -16.17
CA GLY A 83 1.63 8.20 -15.43
C GLY A 83 1.08 9.37 -16.25
N ALA A 84 1.97 10.08 -16.97
CA ALA A 84 1.63 11.14 -17.91
C ALA A 84 0.52 10.85 -18.93
N ARG A 85 0.27 9.58 -19.25
CA ARG A 85 -0.68 9.13 -20.28
C ARG A 85 -2.01 8.68 -19.69
N TYR A 86 -1.98 7.97 -18.56
CA TYR A 86 -3.16 7.39 -17.91
C TYR A 86 -3.64 8.20 -16.71
N PHE A 87 -3.08 9.41 -16.47
CA PHE A 87 -3.38 10.22 -15.30
C PHE A 87 -4.88 10.50 -15.16
N ASP A 88 -5.51 10.98 -16.23
CA ASP A 88 -6.92 11.38 -16.23
C ASP A 88 -7.86 10.17 -16.04
N GLU A 89 -7.45 9.00 -16.53
CA GLU A 89 -8.16 7.73 -16.29
C GLU A 89 -8.12 7.33 -14.80
N PHE A 90 -7.06 7.73 -14.08
CA PHE A 90 -6.88 7.50 -12.65
C PHE A 90 -7.43 8.64 -11.76
N CYS A 91 -7.74 9.82 -12.30
CA CYS A 91 -8.44 10.88 -11.56
C CYS A 91 -9.82 10.45 -11.01
N THR A 92 -10.39 9.35 -11.50
CA THR A 92 -11.65 8.78 -11.01
C THR A 92 -11.49 7.84 -9.80
N HIS A 93 -10.29 7.62 -9.27
CA HIS A 93 -10.00 6.75 -8.11
C HIS A 93 -10.56 5.31 -8.20
N PHE A 94 -10.77 4.79 -9.41
CA PHE A 94 -11.53 3.57 -9.71
C PHE A 94 -10.95 2.25 -9.15
N TRP A 95 -9.74 2.28 -8.58
CA TRP A 95 -9.08 1.10 -7.99
C TRP A 95 -9.21 1.04 -6.47
N GLU A 96 -9.78 2.09 -5.86
CA GLU A 96 -10.03 2.14 -4.43
C GLU A 96 -11.30 1.35 -4.10
N ARG A 97 -11.43 0.92 -2.83
CA ARG A 97 -12.63 0.20 -2.41
C ARG A 97 -13.82 1.17 -2.48
N PRO A 98 -14.98 0.77 -3.04
CA PRO A 98 -16.18 1.57 -2.91
C PRO A 98 -16.52 1.79 -1.44
N GLU A 99 -17.05 2.98 -1.08
CA GLU A 99 -17.64 3.19 0.24
C GLU A 99 -18.88 2.28 0.37
N ASP A 100 -18.81 1.28 1.24
CA ASP A 100 -19.95 0.44 1.60
C ASP A 100 -20.94 1.22 2.51
N GLU A 101 -22.06 0.59 2.91
CA GLU A 101 -23.07 1.24 3.74
C GLU A 101 -22.54 1.60 5.14
N PHE A 102 -21.59 0.81 5.67
CA PHE A 102 -20.95 1.05 6.95
C PHE A 102 -19.98 2.23 6.86
N ASP A 103 -19.11 2.30 5.84
CA ASP A 103 -18.22 3.43 5.58
C ASP A 103 -18.97 4.75 5.44
N ARG A 104 -20.14 4.75 4.78
CA ARG A 104 -20.98 5.95 4.63
C ARG A 104 -21.49 6.46 5.99
N SER A 105 -21.80 5.55 6.91
CA SER A 105 -22.22 5.89 8.28
C SER A 105 -21.08 6.48 9.13
N LEU A 106 -19.82 6.16 8.79
CA LEU A 106 -18.66 6.69 9.50
C LEU A 106 -18.40 8.17 9.15
N PRO A 107 -17.98 9.00 10.14
CA PRO A 107 -17.40 10.31 9.90
C PRO A 107 -16.27 10.23 8.88
N VAL A 108 -16.20 11.21 7.96
CA VAL A 108 -15.26 11.23 6.81
C VAL A 108 -13.80 10.90 7.19
N ARG A 109 -13.36 11.32 8.40
CA ARG A 109 -12.01 11.06 8.93
C ARG A 109 -11.68 9.58 9.17
N GLN A 110 -12.67 8.69 9.28
CA GLN A 110 -12.48 7.26 9.59
C GLN A 110 -12.60 6.33 8.38
N ARG A 111 -13.26 6.76 7.30
CA ARG A 111 -13.60 5.91 6.13
C ARG A 111 -12.41 5.25 5.45
N HIS A 112 -11.25 5.92 5.44
CA HIS A 112 -10.03 5.39 4.83
C HIS A 112 -9.32 4.29 5.67
N PHE A 113 -9.85 3.91 6.84
CA PHE A 113 -9.21 2.96 7.76
C PHE A 113 -9.95 1.62 7.93
N SER A 114 -11.08 1.41 7.25
CA SER A 114 -12.00 0.26 7.42
C SER A 114 -11.49 -1.09 6.88
N THR A 115 -10.23 -1.44 7.15
CA THR A 115 -9.72 -2.82 6.98
C THR A 115 -10.05 -3.64 8.24
N ILE A 116 -11.28 -4.14 8.34
CA ILE A 116 -11.72 -4.99 9.45
C ILE A 116 -11.67 -6.47 9.01
N PRO A 117 -11.11 -7.39 9.84
CA PRO A 117 -11.06 -8.82 9.52
C PRO A 117 -12.45 -9.51 9.60
N PRO A 118 -12.62 -10.70 9.00
CA PRO A 118 -13.91 -11.40 8.97
C PRO A 118 -14.44 -11.79 10.36
N VAL A 119 -15.77 -11.88 10.46
CA VAL A 119 -16.54 -12.06 11.68
C VAL A 119 -16.25 -13.38 12.39
N SER A 120 -15.83 -13.29 13.66
CA SER A 120 -15.82 -14.39 14.64
C SER A 120 -16.21 -13.86 16.03
N SER A 121 -17.41 -13.32 16.18
CA SER A 121 -18.02 -12.94 17.47
C SER A 121 -19.55 -12.94 17.41
N LEU A 122 -20.13 -14.06 16.96
CA LEU A 122 -21.52 -14.38 17.29
C LEU A 122 -21.53 -15.02 18.69
N THR A 123 -21.76 -14.20 19.72
CA THR A 123 -22.17 -14.66 21.05
C THR A 123 -23.59 -14.21 21.28
N THR A 124 -24.53 -15.16 21.32
CA THR A 124 -25.93 -14.95 21.62
C THR A 124 -26.08 -14.42 23.05
N ASN A 125 -26.54 -13.17 23.19
CA ASN A 125 -26.84 -12.57 24.49
C ASN A 125 -28.22 -13.00 24.99
N ASP A 126 -28.39 -14.30 25.24
CA ASP A 126 -29.56 -14.82 25.94
C ASP A 126 -29.30 -14.78 27.45
N GLU A 127 -29.82 -13.72 28.07
CA GLU A 127 -30.33 -13.61 29.44
C GLU A 127 -29.93 -14.72 30.44
N MET A 128 -28.95 -14.41 31.30
CA MET A 128 -28.66 -15.19 32.51
C MET A 128 -28.58 -14.26 33.74
N ASP A 129 -29.68 -14.22 34.48
CA ASP A 129 -29.77 -13.58 35.80
C ASP A 129 -29.04 -14.40 36.86
N ILE A 130 -28.24 -13.73 37.72
CA ILE A 130 -27.60 -14.32 38.91
C ILE A 130 -27.58 -13.27 40.02
N SER A 131 -28.54 -13.36 40.94
CA SER A 131 -28.60 -12.60 42.18
C SER A 131 -27.62 -13.12 43.25
N ASP A 132 -27.22 -12.23 44.16
CA ASP A 132 -26.64 -12.49 45.49
C ASP A 132 -25.36 -13.33 45.61
N THR A 133 -24.24 -12.68 46.00
CA THR A 133 -23.77 -12.73 47.41
C THR A 133 -22.56 -11.82 47.66
N GLU A 134 -22.58 -11.07 48.76
CA GLU A 134 -21.40 -10.35 49.26
C GLU A 134 -20.51 -11.23 50.16
N GLN A 135 -19.17 -11.16 50.00
CA GLN A 135 -18.24 -11.07 51.14
C GLN A 135 -16.79 -10.65 50.80
N LEU A 136 -16.47 -9.41 51.18
CA LEU A 136 -15.29 -8.98 51.96
C LEU A 136 -13.85 -9.47 51.63
N VAL A 137 -13.02 -8.44 51.36
CA VAL A 137 -11.64 -8.22 51.89
C VAL A 137 -10.45 -9.00 51.29
N GLY A 138 -9.50 -8.25 50.70
CA GLY A 138 -8.08 -8.63 50.64
C GLY A 138 -7.19 -7.81 49.68
N GLN A 139 -6.24 -7.03 50.23
CA GLN A 139 -4.94 -6.63 49.62
C GLN A 139 -4.95 -6.06 48.17
N ARG A 140 -4.77 -4.74 47.91
CA ARG A 140 -3.48 -3.97 47.92
C ARG A 140 -2.32 -4.78 47.26
N ARG A 141 -1.58 -4.32 46.24
CA ARG A 141 -1.22 -2.96 45.71
C ARG A 141 -0.53 -3.16 44.30
N THR A 142 -0.15 -2.21 43.41
CA THR A 142 0.06 -0.73 43.38
C THR A 142 0.01 -0.20 41.92
N SER A 143 0.18 1.13 41.74
CA SER A 143 0.83 1.94 40.65
C SER A 143 1.70 1.20 39.59
N THR A 144 1.92 1.69 38.35
CA THR A 144 1.97 3.11 37.88
C THR A 144 1.56 3.30 36.40
N HIS A 145 1.02 4.48 36.07
CA HIS A 145 0.85 5.01 34.70
C HIS A 145 1.72 6.26 34.54
N GLU A 146 2.77 6.19 33.71
CA GLU A 146 3.59 7.25 33.06
C GLU A 146 4.51 6.51 32.05
N GLU A 147 5.07 7.06 30.98
CA GLU A 147 4.90 8.31 30.20
C GLU A 147 5.49 8.01 28.81
N LEU A 148 4.90 8.47 27.70
CA LEU A 148 5.44 8.23 26.34
C LEU A 148 5.25 9.44 25.39
N PHE A 149 5.77 10.60 25.79
CA PHE A 149 5.98 11.73 24.88
C PHE A 149 7.47 11.92 24.50
N LEU A 150 7.72 11.77 23.19
CA LEU A 150 8.69 12.49 22.35
C LEU A 150 10.03 12.96 22.94
N SER A 151 11.14 12.51 22.33
CA SER A 151 12.27 13.41 22.04
C SER A 151 12.99 13.00 20.74
N LEU A 152 13.69 13.95 20.12
CA LEU A 152 14.44 13.79 18.86
C LEU A 152 15.97 13.78 19.09
N HIS A 153 16.72 13.59 17.99
CA HIS A 153 18.19 13.70 17.78
C HIS A 153 18.94 12.34 17.66
N PRO A 154 20.16 12.31 17.08
CA PRO A 154 20.31 12.04 15.64
C PRO A 154 21.13 10.77 15.35
N PRO A 155 21.22 10.31 14.07
CA PRO A 155 22.16 9.24 13.71
C PRO A 155 23.63 9.66 13.92
N PRO A 156 24.54 8.70 14.18
CA PRO A 156 25.94 8.98 14.49
C PRO A 156 26.74 9.53 13.30
N SER A 157 27.81 10.27 13.62
CA SER A 157 28.80 10.73 12.64
C SER A 157 29.61 9.56 12.08
N TYR A 158 30.00 9.65 10.81
CA TYR A 158 30.94 8.73 10.18
C TYR A 158 32.33 9.35 10.17
N ASP A 159 33.31 8.70 10.81
CA ASP A 159 34.69 9.13 10.77
C ASP A 159 35.31 8.89 9.39
N ILE A 160 35.93 9.92 8.82
CA ILE A 160 36.61 9.85 7.53
C ILE A 160 38.04 9.35 7.76
N ALA A 161 38.37 8.19 7.16
CA ALA A 161 39.70 7.60 7.30
C ALA A 161 40.77 8.41 6.56
N THR A 162 41.65 9.08 7.32
CA THR A 162 42.83 9.76 6.78
C THR A 162 43.92 8.75 6.41
N ALA A 163 44.12 8.53 5.11
CA ALA A 163 45.29 7.85 4.57
C ALA A 163 46.09 8.82 3.70
N GLN A 164 47.14 9.42 4.28
CA GLN A 164 48.14 10.20 3.55
C GLN A 164 49.34 9.30 3.24
N GLU A 165 49.69 9.14 1.97
CA GLU A 165 51.02 8.71 1.55
C GLU A 165 51.58 9.69 0.51
N SER A 166 52.90 9.85 0.48
CA SER A 166 53.57 11.07 0.00
C SER A 166 54.20 10.93 -1.38
N SER A 167 54.20 12.02 -2.15
CA SER A 167 55.03 12.19 -3.35
C SER A 167 56.54 12.08 -3.01
N ASN A 168 57.44 11.62 -3.88
CA ASN A 168 57.86 12.35 -5.10
C ASN A 168 58.87 11.59 -6.00
N VAL A 169 58.90 11.91 -7.31
CA VAL A 169 60.10 12.04 -8.21
C VAL A 169 61.00 10.79 -8.41
N ARG A 170 61.19 10.20 -9.63
CA ARG A 170 61.87 10.78 -10.83
C ARG A 170 61.94 9.79 -12.02
N GLY A 171 61.99 10.31 -13.26
CA GLY A 171 62.47 9.60 -14.47
C GLY A 171 61.42 8.72 -15.18
N ASN A 172 61.50 8.44 -16.49
CA ASN A 172 62.45 8.90 -17.52
C ASN A 172 61.73 9.09 -18.88
N MET A 173 62.29 9.89 -19.80
CA MET A 173 61.80 9.98 -21.19
C MET A 173 62.29 8.80 -22.04
N GLN A 174 61.50 8.40 -23.03
CA GLN A 174 61.91 7.60 -24.18
C GLN A 174 61.00 7.89 -25.38
#